data_AF-A0A7L1KHG7-F1
#
_entry.id   AF-A0A7L1KHG7-F1
#
_cell.length_a   1.000
_cell.length_b   1.000
_cell.length_c   1.000
_cell.angle_alpha   90.00
_cell.angle_beta   90.00
_cell.angle_gamma   90.00
#
_symmetry.space_group_name_H-M   'P 1'
#
loop_
_entity.id
_entity.type
_entity.pdbx_description
1 polymer ?
#
loop_
_entity_poly.entity_id
_entity_poly.type
_entity_poly.pdbx_seq_one_letter_code
_entity_poly.pdbx_strand_id
1 'polypeptide(L)' 'CPVPQIQNGSVFVLKYRYTYKDTVSFKCHEGFTLRGHGTAQCQADRTWKPPVPICEQGKCQRSDSLA' A
#
# COMPACT_ATOMS: atom_id res chain seq x y z
N CYS A 1 -0.68 2.50 15.67
CA CYS A 1 0.08 1.75 14.66
C CYS A 1 1.27 2.57 14.17
N PRO A 2 2.37 1.92 13.74
CA PRO A 2 3.49 2.64 13.14
C PRO A 2 3.05 3.36 11.87
N VAL A 3 3.72 4.48 11.55
CA VAL A 3 3.52 5.18 10.28
C VAL A 3 3.83 4.21 9.13
N PRO A 4 2.87 3.89 8.23
CA PRO A 4 3.12 2.93 7.15
C PRO A 4 4.29 3.37 6.28
N GLN A 5 5.28 2.49 6.12
CA GLN A 5 6.38 2.66 5.18
C GLN A 5 6.06 1.85 3.94
N ILE A 6 5.96 2.50 2.78
CA ILE A 6 5.61 1.87 1.51
C ILE A 6 6.64 2.33 0.50
N GLN A 7 7.48 1.41 0.05
CA GLN A 7 8.44 1.73 -1.00
C GLN A 7 7.69 1.94 -2.32
N ASN A 8 8.01 3.02 -3.04
CA ASN A 8 7.33 3.39 -4.30
C ASN A 8 5.81 3.54 -4.16
N GLY A 9 5.35 3.98 -2.99
CA GLY A 9 3.95 4.27 -2.74
C GLY A 9 3.78 5.24 -1.57
N SER A 10 2.54 5.59 -1.32
CA SER A 10 2.14 6.52 -0.27
C SER A 10 0.77 6.18 0.29
N VAL A 11 0.47 6.75 1.45
CA VAL A 11 -0.90 6.77 1.98
C VAL A 11 -1.63 7.99 1.42
N PHE A 12 -2.94 7.87 1.18
CA PHE A 12 -3.74 9.01 0.70
C PHE A 12 -3.79 10.17 1.70
N VAL A 13 -3.80 9.88 3.01
CA VAL A 13 -3.80 10.88 4.08
C VAL A 13 -2.75 10.50 5.11
N LEU A 14 -1.67 11.28 5.16
CA LEU A 14 -0.61 11.11 6.15
C LEU A 14 -1.04 11.73 7.47
N LYS A 15 -0.95 10.97 8.56
CA LYS A 15 -1.12 11.45 9.93
C LYS A 15 0.19 11.25 10.69
N TYR A 16 0.46 12.14 11.64
CA TYR A 16 1.60 12.00 12.56
C TYR A 16 1.40 10.84 13.56
N ARG A 17 0.15 10.42 13.80
CA ARG A 17 -0.20 9.32 14.70
C ARG A 17 -1.44 8.57 14.20
N TYR A 18 -1.40 7.24 14.28
CA TYR A 18 -2.52 6.36 13.96
C TYR A 18 -2.94 5.56 15.20
N THR A 19 -4.21 5.61 15.56
CA THR A 19 -4.81 4.95 16.73
C THR A 19 -5.76 3.82 16.34
N TYR A 20 -6.23 3.04 17.32
CA TYR A 20 -7.15 1.93 17.08
C TYR A 20 -8.36 2.35 16.22
N LYS A 21 -8.71 1.52 15.24
CA LYS A 21 -9.74 1.73 14.20
C LYS A 21 -9.43 2.80 13.14
N ASP A 22 -8.31 3.52 13.22
CA ASP A 22 -7.88 4.36 12.08
C ASP A 22 -7.69 3.48 10.85
N THR A 23 -8.21 3.95 9.71
CA THR A 23 -8.08 3.29 8.42
C THR A 23 -7.26 4.16 7.49
N VAL A 24 -6.39 3.52 6.71
CA VAL A 24 -5.59 4.17 5.66
C VAL A 24 -5.85 3.50 4.33
N SER A 25 -5.78 4.31 3.27
CA SER A 25 -5.76 3.84 1.89
C SER A 25 -4.38 4.06 1.30
N PHE A 26 -3.93 3.14 0.46
CA PHE A 26 -2.61 3.11 -0.14
C PHE A 26 -2.67 3.37 -1.64
N LYS A 27 -1.64 4.01 -2.17
CA LYS A 27 -1.45 4.26 -3.60
C LYS A 27 0.00 3.99 -3.97
N CYS A 28 0.22 3.26 -5.07
CA CYS A 28 1.55 3.14 -5.65
C CYS A 28 1.87 4.32 -6.57
N HIS A 29 3.15 4.68 -6.64
CA HIS A 29 3.64 5.65 -7.59
C HIS A 29 3.48 5.14 -9.03
N GLU A 30 3.59 6.03 -10.00
CA GLU A 30 3.49 5.69 -11.41
C GLU A 30 4.50 4.59 -11.80
N GLY A 31 4.08 3.63 -12.62
CA GLY A 31 4.90 2.47 -13.01
C GLY A 31 4.94 1.34 -11.98
N PHE A 32 4.31 1.49 -10.81
CA PHE A 32 4.20 0.44 -9.80
C PHE A 32 2.75 -0.02 -9.61
N THR A 33 2.60 -1.31 -9.32
CA THR A 33 1.31 -1.96 -9.07
C THR A 33 1.20 -2.37 -7.62
N LEU A 34 0.03 -2.10 -7.02
CA LEU A 34 -0.25 -2.44 -5.63
C LEU A 34 -0.50 -3.94 -5.50
N ARG A 35 0.34 -4.61 -4.70
CA ARG A 35 0.20 -6.02 -4.34
C ARG A 35 -0.24 -6.15 -2.88
N GLY A 36 -1.44 -6.67 -2.68
CA GLY A 36 -2.09 -6.79 -1.37
C GLY A 36 -3.39 -6.01 -1.32
N HIS A 37 -3.78 -5.57 -0.13
CA HIS A 37 -5.01 -4.81 0.07
C HIS A 37 -4.75 -3.31 -0.08
N GLY A 38 -5.66 -2.61 -0.75
CA GLY A 38 -5.59 -1.15 -0.93
C GLY A 38 -5.86 -0.36 0.35
N THR A 39 -6.33 -1.01 1.42
CA THR A 39 -6.61 -0.39 2.72
C THR A 39 -6.12 -1.26 3.87
N ALA A 40 -5.84 -0.62 5.00
CA ALA A 40 -5.57 -1.30 6.26
C ALA A 40 -6.15 -0.52 7.44
N GLN A 41 -6.58 -1.25 8.47
CA GLN A 41 -7.07 -0.70 9.72
C GLN A 41 -6.10 -1.00 10.87
N CYS A 42 -5.87 0.00 11.72
CA CYS A 42 -5.06 -0.12 12.91
C CYS A 42 -5.77 -0.91 14.00
N GLN A 43 -5.17 -2.04 14.40
CA GLN A 43 -5.71 -2.93 15.41
C GLN A 43 -5.26 -2.55 16.83
N ALA A 44 -5.91 -3.16 17.84
CA ALA A 44 -5.61 -2.91 19.26
C ALA A 44 -4.17 -3.30 19.65
N ASP A 45 -3.60 -4.30 18.95
CA ASP A 45 -2.20 -4.74 19.10
C ASP A 45 -1.18 -3.81 18.41
N ARG A 46 -1.65 -2.66 17.89
CA ARG A 46 -0.87 -1.66 17.15
C ARG A 46 -0.30 -2.17 15.81
N THR A 47 -0.88 -3.23 15.24
CA THR A 47 -0.56 -3.71 13.89
C THR A 47 -1.59 -3.24 12.84
N TRP A 48 -1.15 -3.22 11.58
CA TRP A 48 -2.04 -2.98 10.43
C TRP A 48 -2.66 -4.29 9.98
N LYS A 49 -3.99 -4.32 9.84
CA LYS A 49 -4.73 -5.44 9.26
C LYS A 49 -5.71 -4.98 8.17
N PRO A 50 -5.65 -5.54 6.95
CA PRO A 50 -4.57 -6.40 6.44
C PRO A 50 -3.17 -5.72 6.51
N PRO A 51 -2.06 -6.47 6.38
CA PRO A 51 -0.72 -5.89 6.39
C PRO A 51 -0.55 -4.81 5.31
N VAL A 52 0.39 -3.89 5.54
CA VAL A 52 0.75 -2.84 4.59
C VAL A 52 1.18 -3.47 3.25
N PRO A 53 0.66 -3.00 2.10
CA PRO A 53 0.94 -3.61 0.80
C PRO A 53 2.34 -3.29 0.28
N ILE A 54 2.73 -3.98 -0.78
CA ILE A 54 3.98 -3.75 -1.52
C ILE A 54 3.62 -3.12 -2.86
N CYS A 55 4.39 -2.12 -3.31
CA CYS A 55 4.32 -1.60 -4.66
C CYS A 55 5.42 -2.25 -5.50
N GLU A 56 5.03 -3.20 -6.34
CA GLU A 56 5.95 -3.90 -7.24
C GLU A 56 6.01 -3.18 -8.59
N GLN A 57 7.19 -3.11 -9.20
CA GLN A 57 7.30 -2.50 -10.53
C GLN A 57 6.41 -3.30 -11.48
N GLY A 58 5.54 -2.61 -12.21
CA GLY A 58 4.73 -3.27 -13.23
C GLY A 58 5.69 -3.94 -14.21
N LYS A 59 5.65 -5.27 -14.29
CA LYS A 59 6.33 -5.95 -15.40
C LYS A 59 5.73 -5.35 -16.66
N CYS A 60 6.56 -4.71 -17.49
CA CYS A 60 6.14 -4.33 -18.83
C CYS A 60 5.54 -5.59 -19.46
N GLN A 61 4.23 -5.63 -19.60
CA GLN A 61 3.60 -6.48 -20.58
C GLN A 61 3.98 -5.80 -21.90
N ARG A 62 5.22 -5.99 -22.37
CA ARG A 62 5.43 -6.04 -23.81
C ARG A 62 4.55 -7.20 -24.23
N SER A 63 3.32 -6.88 -24.62
CA SER A 63 2.59 -7.73 -25.52
C SER A 63 3.36 -7.69 -26.83
N ASP A 64 4.51 -8.34 -26.87
CA ASP A 64 5.07 -8.87 -28.10
C ASP A 64 4.24 -10.12 -28.44
N SER A 65 2.94 -9.88 -28.66
CA SER A 65 2.05 -10.82 -29.35
C SER A 65 2.04 -10.40 -30.81
N LEU A 66 3.21 -10.47 -31.45
CA LEU A 66 3.33 -10.63 -32.90
C LEU A 66 3.72 -12.10 -33.11
N ALA A 67 2.71 -12.94 -33.28
CA ALA A 67 2.80 -14.24 -33.93
C ALA A 67 1.61 -14.36 -34.87
#